data_AF-A0A1M6K1C3-F1
#
_entry.id   AF-A0A1M6K1C3-F1
#
_cell.length_a   1.000
_cell.length_b   1.000
_cell.length_c   1.000
_cell.angle_alpha   90.00
_cell.angle_beta   90.00
_cell.angle_gamma   90.00
#
_symmetry.space_group_name_H-M   'P 1'
#
loop_
_entity.id
_entity.type
_entity.pdbx_description
1 polymer ?
#
loop_
_entity_poly.entity_id
_entity_poly.type
_entity_poly.pdbx_seq_one_letter_code
_entity_poly.pdbx_strand_id
1 'polypeptide(L)'
;MKKQSKPKFKSIFVLHVYKYGWSKDKLAYHIDQDELESKGGARPGIDIWDYDVGYFQTLHAAEKRIKKIVGENQEELYSFLIEEKPQECMIRKGDYLTIRRYLKDGSLWQESKVSTIREYDGKNCELGDTCFYGRDLRTIPFKEGDIVEIARKDFMELGIIWDLPATKKRMKRIWSRYIKQLGPDIAWVHPDDSDDGYTVVGYSLGKDGKIGFGHSHPAVVDVLPPSLPVPKKFAQQLRKCLRTLKKEEAVYILEKEREKKNAKSAK
;
A
#
# COMPACT_ATOMS: atom_id res chain seq x y z
N MET A 1 -18.88 -22.80 -11.23
CA MET A 1 -19.28 -21.38 -11.29
C MET A 1 -19.21 -20.92 -12.75
N LYS A 2 -20.32 -20.45 -13.32
CA LYS A 2 -20.31 -19.84 -14.66
C LYS A 2 -19.47 -18.54 -14.57
N LYS A 3 -18.51 -18.35 -15.48
CA LYS A 3 -17.82 -17.06 -15.62
C LYS A 3 -18.87 -16.04 -16.05
N GLN A 4 -19.38 -15.22 -15.12
CA GLN A 4 -20.07 -14.01 -15.53
C GLN A 4 -19.04 -13.13 -16.25
N SER A 5 -19.43 -12.59 -17.41
CA SER A 5 -18.61 -11.63 -18.14
C SER A 5 -18.52 -10.36 -17.31
N LYS A 6 -17.29 -9.85 -17.10
CA LYS A 6 -17.06 -8.59 -16.41
C LYS A 6 -17.99 -7.50 -16.95
N PRO A 7 -18.58 -6.64 -16.11
CA PRO A 7 -19.20 -5.41 -16.58
C PRO A 7 -18.17 -4.69 -17.45
N LYS A 8 -18.55 -4.34 -18.69
CA LYS A 8 -17.72 -3.48 -19.54
C LYS A 8 -17.87 -2.05 -19.03
N PHE A 9 -17.08 -1.69 -18.04
CA PHE A 9 -16.94 -0.29 -17.64
C PHE A 9 -16.36 0.48 -18.81
N LYS A 10 -16.95 1.64 -19.13
CA LYS A 10 -16.14 2.69 -19.74
C LYS A 10 -15.25 3.23 -18.63
N SER A 11 -13.95 3.29 -18.88
CA SER A 11 -12.98 3.72 -17.88
C SER A 11 -12.38 5.07 -18.25
N ILE A 12 -12.02 5.86 -17.25
CA ILE A 12 -11.14 7.01 -17.36
C ILE A 12 -9.87 6.74 -16.56
N PHE A 13 -8.73 7.17 -17.08
CA PHE A 13 -7.44 7.03 -16.42
C PHE A 13 -7.02 8.40 -15.90
N VAL A 14 -6.85 8.51 -14.59
CA VAL A 14 -6.39 9.73 -13.92
C VAL A 14 -4.89 9.60 -13.68
N LEU A 15 -4.10 10.52 -14.23
CA LEU A 15 -2.66 10.56 -14.00
C LEU A 15 -2.33 11.59 -12.91
N HIS A 16 -1.74 11.09 -11.83
CA HIS A 16 -1.15 11.89 -10.77
C HIS A 16 0.36 11.95 -10.95
N VAL A 17 0.93 13.14 -10.76
CA VAL A 17 2.38 13.32 -10.67
C VAL A 17 2.74 13.71 -9.25
N TYR A 18 3.71 12.99 -8.69
CA TYR A 18 4.28 13.31 -7.39
C TYR A 18 5.64 13.96 -7.57
N LYS A 19 5.87 15.05 -6.86
CA LYS A 19 7.16 15.74 -6.82
C LYS A 19 7.61 15.95 -5.38
N TYR A 20 8.92 16.10 -5.18
CA TYR A 20 9.47 16.47 -3.88
C TYR A 20 9.04 17.89 -3.48
N GLY A 21 8.86 18.09 -2.18
CA GLY A 21 8.54 19.39 -1.58
C GLY A 21 9.58 20.47 -1.89
N TRP A 22 9.15 21.74 -1.93
CA TRP A 22 9.97 22.93 -2.19
C TRP A 22 10.72 23.38 -0.92
N SER A 23 11.21 22.42 -0.13
CA SER A 23 12.14 22.74 0.95
C SER A 23 13.40 23.36 0.35
N LYS A 24 13.76 24.55 0.84
CA LYS A 24 14.93 25.34 0.39
C LYS A 24 16.27 24.68 0.74
N ASP A 25 16.26 23.67 1.61
CA ASP A 25 17.44 22.93 2.03
C ASP A 25 17.41 21.49 1.50
N LYS A 26 18.61 20.99 1.18
CA LYS A 26 18.93 19.69 0.56
C LYS A 26 17.87 18.62 0.78
N LEU A 27 17.31 18.12 -0.33
CA LEU A 27 16.40 16.99 -0.38
C LEU A 27 16.95 15.79 0.44
N ALA A 28 16.37 15.55 1.61
CA ALA A 28 16.81 14.53 2.55
C ALA A 28 15.67 14.09 3.48
N TYR A 29 15.77 12.86 3.97
CA TYR A 29 14.85 12.36 5.00
C TYR A 29 14.97 13.17 6.29
N HIS A 30 13.84 13.58 6.84
CA HIS A 30 13.75 14.36 8.07
C HIS A 30 12.54 13.92 8.91
N ILE A 31 12.41 14.50 10.10
CA ILE A 31 11.21 14.40 10.93
C ILE A 31 10.44 15.69 10.68
N ASP A 32 9.21 15.60 10.17
CA ASP A 32 8.34 16.76 9.98
C ASP A 32 8.10 17.45 11.33
N GLN A 33 8.64 18.66 11.48
CA GLN A 33 8.52 19.43 12.72
C GLN A 33 7.11 19.99 12.89
N ASP A 34 6.44 20.37 11.80
CA ASP A 34 5.09 20.91 11.85
C ASP A 34 4.10 19.82 12.28
N GLU A 35 4.28 18.59 11.78
CA GLU A 35 3.51 17.43 12.26
C GLU A 35 3.83 17.10 13.73
N LEU A 36 5.10 17.17 14.14
CA LEU A 36 5.50 16.93 15.52
C LEU A 36 4.85 17.93 16.47
N GLU A 37 4.84 19.21 16.10
CA GLU A 37 4.27 20.33 16.84
C GLU A 37 2.74 20.27 16.88
N SER A 38 2.09 19.94 15.77
CA SER A 38 0.62 19.95 15.67
C SER A 38 -0.03 18.67 16.19
N LYS A 39 0.53 17.49 15.89
CA LYS A 39 -0.07 16.18 16.19
C LYS A 39 0.56 15.45 17.37
N GLY A 40 1.68 15.96 17.90
CA GLY A 40 2.36 15.36 19.05
C GLY A 40 3.31 14.21 18.70
N GLY A 41 3.41 13.83 17.43
CA GLY A 41 4.40 12.88 16.94
C GLY A 41 4.49 12.88 15.42
N ALA A 42 5.69 12.66 14.90
CA ALA A 42 5.97 12.69 13.46
C ALA A 42 6.82 11.48 13.04
N ARG A 43 6.65 11.05 11.80
CA ARG A 43 7.39 9.93 11.21
C ARG A 43 8.57 10.44 10.39
N PRO A 44 9.66 9.66 10.28
CA PRO A 44 10.74 10.02 9.37
C PRO A 44 10.28 9.88 7.92
N GLY A 45 10.60 10.84 7.07
CA GLY A 45 10.13 10.86 5.69
C GLY A 45 10.64 12.04 4.88
N ILE A 46 10.02 12.28 3.73
CA ILE A 46 10.25 13.47 2.90
C ILE A 46 8.91 14.03 2.41
N ASP A 47 8.89 15.34 2.24
CA ASP A 47 7.73 16.02 1.68
C ASP A 47 7.58 15.68 0.21
N ILE A 48 6.35 15.37 -0.16
CA ILE A 48 5.93 15.23 -1.55
C ILE A 48 4.63 15.99 -1.74
N TRP A 49 4.32 16.42 -2.96
CA TRP A 49 2.95 16.79 -3.30
C TRP A 49 2.48 16.02 -4.51
N ASP A 50 1.18 15.80 -4.56
CA ASP A 50 0.47 15.27 -5.70
C ASP A 50 -0.29 16.38 -6.44
N TYR A 51 -0.42 16.22 -7.74
CA TYR A 51 -1.43 16.94 -8.51
C TYR A 51 -1.88 16.12 -9.72
N ASP A 52 -3.17 16.24 -10.03
CA ASP A 52 -3.77 15.68 -11.23
C ASP A 52 -3.17 16.39 -12.45
N VAL A 53 -2.51 15.63 -13.32
CA VAL A 53 -1.94 16.16 -14.58
C VAL A 53 -2.88 15.99 -15.76
N GLY A 54 -3.82 15.05 -15.67
CA GLY A 54 -4.85 14.92 -16.69
C GLY A 54 -5.69 13.66 -16.59
N TYR A 55 -6.75 13.67 -17.39
CA TYR A 55 -7.72 12.59 -17.54
C TYR A 55 -7.60 12.03 -18.95
N PHE A 56 -7.50 10.71 -19.07
CA PHE A 56 -7.24 10.03 -20.33
C PHE A 56 -8.27 8.94 -20.59
N GLN A 57 -8.68 8.78 -21.86
CA GLN A 57 -9.61 7.71 -22.27
C GLN A 57 -8.95 6.34 -22.36
N THR A 58 -7.61 6.29 -22.42
CA THR A 58 -6.86 5.03 -22.47
C THR A 58 -5.63 5.12 -21.58
N LEU A 59 -5.28 3.99 -20.98
CA LEU A 59 -4.02 3.82 -20.28
C LEU A 59 -2.82 4.23 -21.14
N HIS A 60 -2.79 3.81 -22.41
CA HIS A 60 -1.68 4.09 -23.31
C HIS A 60 -1.45 5.60 -23.47
N ALA A 61 -2.52 6.39 -23.53
CA ALA A 61 -2.42 7.85 -23.59
C ALA A 61 -1.85 8.45 -22.29
N ALA A 62 -2.25 7.92 -21.13
CA ALA A 62 -1.69 8.33 -19.84
C ALA A 62 -0.19 7.97 -19.73
N GLU A 63 0.21 6.75 -20.12
CA GLU A 63 1.61 6.31 -20.14
C GLU A 63 2.46 7.12 -21.14
N LYS A 64 1.88 7.51 -22.29
CA LYS A 64 2.54 8.42 -23.23
C LYS A 64 2.79 9.79 -22.59
N ARG A 65 1.87 10.29 -21.74
CA ARG A 65 2.08 11.54 -21.01
C ARG A 65 3.19 11.41 -19.97
N ILE A 66 3.28 10.29 -19.24
CA ILE A 66 4.41 10.00 -18.33
C ILE A 66 5.74 10.12 -19.07
N LYS A 67 5.88 9.44 -20.21
CA LYS A 67 7.12 9.48 -21.02
C LYS A 67 7.48 10.91 -21.45
N LYS A 68 6.49 11.72 -21.80
CA LYS A 68 6.72 13.14 -22.15
C LYS A 68 7.26 13.92 -20.95
N ILE A 69 6.67 13.75 -19.76
CA ILE A 69 7.10 14.45 -18.53
C ILE A 69 8.52 14.01 -18.13
N VAL A 70 8.83 12.72 -18.20
CA VAL A 70 10.19 12.21 -17.95
C VAL A 70 11.19 12.84 -18.92
N GLY A 71 10.83 12.98 -20.20
CA GLY A 71 11.66 13.64 -21.21
C GLY A 71 11.90 15.14 -20.99
N GLU A 72 11.11 15.80 -20.13
CA GLU A 72 11.32 17.19 -19.71
C GLU A 72 12.40 17.30 -18.62
N ASN A 73 12.92 16.17 -18.10
CA ASN A 73 14.04 16.06 -17.15
C ASN A 73 13.90 16.95 -15.88
N GLN A 74 12.72 16.88 -15.26
CA GLN A 74 12.40 17.62 -14.04
C GLN A 74 13.07 16.97 -12.82
N GLU A 75 13.99 17.68 -12.15
CA GLU A 75 14.76 17.17 -11.01
C GLU A 75 13.88 16.86 -9.79
N GLU A 76 12.78 17.60 -9.65
CA GLU A 76 11.86 17.49 -8.53
C GLU A 76 10.91 16.29 -8.65
N LEU A 77 10.97 15.52 -9.74
CA LEU A 77 10.08 14.40 -10.00
C LEU A 77 10.35 13.22 -9.05
N TYR A 78 9.30 12.76 -8.35
CA TYR A 78 9.37 11.63 -7.43
C TYR A 78 8.77 10.35 -8.03
N SER A 79 7.49 10.37 -8.43
CA SER A 79 6.82 9.20 -9.01
C SER A 79 5.55 9.58 -9.77
N PHE A 80 4.91 8.60 -10.40
CA PHE A 80 3.61 8.75 -11.06
C PHE A 80 2.63 7.70 -10.56
N LEU A 81 1.34 8.04 -10.54
CA LEU A 81 0.26 7.10 -10.24
C LEU A 81 -0.81 7.22 -11.31
N ILE A 82 -1.23 6.09 -11.86
CA ILE A 82 -2.41 6.03 -12.71
C ILE A 82 -3.50 5.27 -11.98
N GLU A 83 -4.64 5.92 -11.79
CA GLU A 83 -5.86 5.30 -11.30
C GLU A 83 -6.82 5.09 -12.48
N GLU A 84 -7.29 3.86 -12.67
CA GLU A 84 -8.40 3.57 -13.56
C GLU A 84 -9.70 3.73 -12.78
N LYS A 85 -10.57 4.64 -13.21
CA LYS A 85 -11.88 4.89 -12.59
C LYS A 85 -13.00 4.56 -13.56
N PRO A 86 -14.14 4.03 -13.08
CA PRO A 86 -15.31 3.84 -13.92
C PRO A 86 -15.90 5.21 -14.30
N GLN A 87 -16.45 5.31 -15.50
CA GLN A 87 -17.27 6.44 -15.92
C GLN A 87 -18.74 6.19 -15.53
N GLU A 88 -19.53 7.27 -15.52
CA GLU A 88 -20.99 7.22 -15.42
C GLU A 88 -21.51 6.58 -14.11
N CYS A 89 -20.75 6.61 -13.01
CA CYS A 89 -21.20 6.14 -11.70
C CYS A 89 -20.68 6.98 -10.53
N MET A 90 -21.33 6.86 -9.38
CA MET A 90 -20.86 7.44 -8.13
C MET A 90 -19.74 6.60 -7.53
N ILE A 91 -18.60 7.23 -7.27
CA ILE A 91 -17.45 6.62 -6.62
C ILE A 91 -16.99 7.47 -5.45
N ARG A 92 -16.43 6.84 -4.41
CA ARG A 92 -15.82 7.55 -3.28
C ARG A 92 -14.43 8.06 -3.67
N LYS A 93 -13.95 9.04 -2.91
CA LYS A 93 -12.56 9.46 -3.00
C LYS A 93 -11.66 8.27 -2.66
N GLY A 94 -10.71 7.97 -3.54
CA GLY A 94 -9.83 6.81 -3.42
C GLY A 94 -10.35 5.55 -4.13
N ASP A 95 -11.56 5.58 -4.71
CA ASP A 95 -12.05 4.43 -5.45
C ASP A 95 -11.38 4.26 -6.81
N TYR A 96 -10.98 3.04 -7.16
CA TYR A 96 -10.39 2.68 -8.44
C TYR A 96 -10.72 1.23 -8.84
N LEU A 97 -10.73 0.97 -10.15
CA LEU A 97 -10.80 -0.37 -10.75
C LEU A 97 -9.42 -1.04 -10.76
N THR A 98 -8.41 -0.28 -11.18
CA THR A 98 -7.00 -0.67 -11.15
C THR A 98 -6.15 0.54 -10.79
N ILE A 99 -4.96 0.29 -10.25
CA ILE A 99 -4.02 1.35 -9.88
C ILE A 99 -2.59 0.92 -10.22
N ARG A 100 -1.78 1.86 -10.68
CA ARG A 100 -0.41 1.59 -11.16
C ARG A 100 0.54 2.68 -10.72
N ARG A 101 1.64 2.29 -10.10
CA ARG A 101 2.72 3.20 -9.70
C ARG A 101 3.85 3.08 -10.71
N TYR A 102 4.42 4.21 -11.12
CA TYR A 102 5.60 4.30 -11.95
C TYR A 102 6.69 5.09 -11.20
N LEU A 103 7.95 4.71 -11.39
CA LEU A 103 9.09 5.42 -10.81
C LEU A 103 9.38 6.73 -11.56
N LYS A 104 10.28 7.55 -11.03
CA LYS A 104 10.68 8.84 -11.64
C LYS A 104 11.21 8.73 -13.08
N ASP A 105 11.71 7.57 -13.48
CA ASP A 105 12.16 7.29 -14.85
C ASP A 105 11.03 6.88 -15.80
N GLY A 106 9.79 6.81 -15.29
CA GLY A 106 8.60 6.39 -16.03
C GLY A 106 8.45 4.89 -16.19
N SER A 107 9.32 4.08 -15.57
CA SER A 107 9.17 2.62 -15.54
C SER A 107 8.02 2.21 -14.63
N LEU A 108 7.26 1.19 -15.03
CA LEU A 108 6.20 0.63 -14.20
C LEU A 108 6.83 -0.07 -12.99
N TRP A 109 6.45 0.37 -11.79
CA TRP A 109 6.92 -0.21 -10.53
C TRP A 109 6.06 -1.40 -10.12
N GLN A 110 4.80 -1.12 -9.77
CA GLN A 110 3.83 -2.13 -9.36
C GLN A 110 2.43 -1.74 -9.85
N GLU A 111 1.59 -2.75 -10.06
CA GLU A 111 0.17 -2.60 -10.30
C GLU A 111 -0.64 -3.32 -9.22
N SER A 112 -1.81 -2.81 -8.93
CA SER A 112 -2.88 -3.55 -8.28
C SER A 112 -4.10 -3.61 -9.21
N LYS A 113 -4.61 -4.83 -9.34
CA LYS A 113 -5.83 -5.16 -10.09
C LYS A 113 -7.02 -5.40 -9.16
N VAL A 114 -6.83 -5.16 -7.87
CA VAL A 114 -7.89 -5.25 -6.87
C VAL A 114 -8.69 -3.98 -6.96
N SER A 115 -9.92 -4.06 -7.46
CA SER A 115 -10.84 -2.93 -7.46
C SER A 115 -11.24 -2.64 -6.02
N THR A 116 -11.27 -1.36 -5.64
CA THR A 116 -11.80 -0.93 -4.34
C THR A 116 -13.29 -0.62 -4.40
N ILE A 117 -13.86 -0.55 -5.61
CA ILE A 117 -15.28 -0.26 -5.83
C ILE A 117 -16.13 -1.45 -5.39
N ARG A 118 -16.91 -1.23 -4.34
CA ARG A 118 -17.78 -2.24 -3.73
C ARG A 118 -19.21 -2.21 -4.25
N GLU A 119 -19.64 -1.09 -4.81
CA GLU A 119 -21.00 -0.86 -5.28
C GLU A 119 -20.98 -0.05 -6.59
N TYR A 120 -21.85 -0.40 -7.53
CA TYR A 120 -22.06 0.25 -8.81
C TYR A 120 -23.56 0.25 -9.14
N ASP A 121 -24.13 1.42 -9.46
CA ASP A 121 -25.56 1.60 -9.77
C ASP A 121 -26.53 0.98 -8.73
N GLY A 122 -26.23 1.16 -7.43
CA GLY A 122 -27.05 0.63 -6.34
C GLY A 122 -26.95 -0.89 -6.16
N LYS A 123 -26.01 -1.54 -6.84
CA LYS A 123 -25.76 -2.99 -6.78
C LYS A 123 -24.34 -3.24 -6.32
N ASN A 124 -24.19 -4.23 -5.45
CA ASN A 124 -22.85 -4.65 -5.03
C ASN A 124 -22.12 -5.27 -6.21
N CYS A 125 -20.88 -4.82 -6.43
CA CYS A 125 -20.01 -5.42 -7.42
C CYS A 125 -19.77 -6.89 -7.03
N GLU A 126 -20.06 -7.83 -7.92
CA GLU A 126 -19.82 -9.24 -7.65
C GLU A 126 -18.31 -9.56 -7.66
N LEU A 127 -17.85 -10.33 -6.67
CA LEU A 127 -16.45 -10.74 -6.42
C LEU A 127 -15.70 -11.34 -7.62
N GLY A 128 -16.42 -11.80 -8.65
CA GLY A 128 -15.82 -12.38 -9.87
C GLY A 128 -14.92 -11.41 -10.63
N ASP A 129 -15.02 -10.11 -10.37
CA ASP A 129 -14.36 -9.08 -11.16
C ASP A 129 -12.98 -8.65 -10.64
N THR A 130 -12.74 -8.72 -9.33
CA THR A 130 -11.42 -8.39 -8.73
C THR A 130 -10.47 -9.58 -8.76
N CYS A 131 -10.97 -10.82 -8.60
CA CYS A 131 -10.21 -12.07 -8.73
C CYS A 131 -8.82 -12.00 -8.04
N PHE A 132 -8.69 -11.32 -6.90
CA PHE A 132 -7.41 -11.25 -6.20
C PHE A 132 -7.15 -12.59 -5.52
N TYR A 133 -6.44 -13.44 -6.24
CA TYR A 133 -6.04 -14.74 -5.72
C TYR A 133 -4.77 -14.65 -4.92
N GLY A 134 -4.23 -13.48 -4.62
CA GLY A 134 -2.91 -13.31 -4.01
C GLY A 134 -1.79 -13.14 -5.02
N ARG A 135 -0.67 -12.54 -4.58
CA ARG A 135 0.50 -12.25 -5.40
C ARG A 135 1.34 -13.49 -5.71
N ASP A 136 2.04 -13.43 -6.84
CA ASP A 136 3.18 -14.29 -7.12
C ASP A 136 4.41 -13.70 -6.40
N LEU A 137 5.08 -14.50 -5.56
CA LEU A 137 6.27 -14.04 -4.84
C LEU A 137 7.39 -13.60 -5.79
N ARG A 138 7.43 -14.13 -7.02
CA ARG A 138 8.44 -13.77 -8.02
C ARG A 138 8.27 -12.35 -8.56
N THR A 139 7.10 -11.75 -8.38
CA THR A 139 6.80 -10.38 -8.82
C THR A 139 6.84 -9.38 -7.67
N ILE A 140 7.17 -9.82 -6.45
CA ILE A 140 7.31 -8.95 -5.29
C ILE A 140 8.78 -8.50 -5.20
N PRO A 141 9.07 -7.19 -5.37
CA PRO A 141 10.43 -6.69 -5.47
C PRO A 141 11.14 -6.60 -4.11
N PHE A 142 10.38 -6.63 -3.01
CA PHE A 142 10.91 -6.53 -1.65
C PHE A 142 10.93 -7.86 -0.92
N LYS A 143 11.80 -7.93 0.08
CA LYS A 143 11.82 -8.97 1.11
C LYS A 143 11.65 -8.35 2.50
N GLU A 144 11.39 -9.21 3.47
CA GLU A 144 11.40 -8.82 4.87
C GLU A 144 12.71 -8.13 5.27
N GLY A 145 12.60 -7.03 6.01
CA GLY A 145 13.74 -6.25 6.50
C GLY A 145 14.24 -5.18 5.52
N ASP A 146 13.71 -5.14 4.29
CA ASP A 146 13.98 -4.04 3.37
C ASP A 146 13.36 -2.75 3.92
N ILE A 147 14.13 -1.66 3.86
CA ILE A 147 13.64 -0.31 4.19
C ILE A 147 13.02 0.27 2.92
N VAL A 148 11.83 0.83 3.08
CA VAL A 148 10.97 1.27 1.98
C VAL A 148 10.40 2.64 2.27
N GLU A 149 9.90 3.25 1.21
CA GLU A 149 9.12 4.47 1.20
C GLU A 149 7.64 4.13 1.10
N ILE A 150 6.80 4.79 1.90
CA ILE A 150 5.34 4.64 1.86
C ILE A 150 4.78 5.97 1.40
N ALA A 151 4.34 6.05 0.14
CA ALA A 151 3.74 7.25 -0.40
C ALA A 151 2.38 7.51 0.27
N ARG A 152 2.27 8.62 1.00
CA ARG A 152 0.99 9.22 1.38
C ARG A 152 0.67 10.37 0.43
N LYS A 153 -0.36 11.15 0.76
CA LYS A 153 -0.85 12.22 -0.09
C LYS A 153 0.19 13.35 -0.23
N ASP A 154 0.72 13.81 0.89
CA ASP A 154 1.56 15.00 1.03
C ASP A 154 2.90 14.71 1.73
N PHE A 155 3.14 13.45 2.10
CA PHE A 155 4.35 13.03 2.77
C PHE A 155 4.67 11.59 2.39
N MET A 156 5.95 11.28 2.24
CA MET A 156 6.39 9.92 2.11
C MET A 156 7.06 9.50 3.41
N GLU A 157 6.56 8.42 4.01
CA GLU A 157 7.08 7.89 5.27
C GLU A 157 8.08 6.76 5.03
N LEU A 158 9.16 6.73 5.80
CA LEU A 158 10.05 5.57 5.86
C LEU A 158 9.44 4.44 6.70
N GLY A 159 9.52 3.23 6.16
CA GLY A 159 9.12 2.00 6.84
C GLY A 159 10.10 0.86 6.62
N ILE A 160 9.86 -0.27 7.29
CA ILE A 160 10.58 -1.52 7.08
C ILE A 160 9.60 -2.68 6.89
N ILE A 161 9.82 -3.49 5.87
CA ILE A 161 8.94 -4.62 5.56
C ILE A 161 8.99 -5.65 6.69
N TRP A 162 7.82 -5.96 7.27
CA TRP A 162 7.64 -7.05 8.23
C TRP A 162 7.01 -8.27 7.59
N ASP A 163 6.01 -8.10 6.72
CA ASP A 163 5.38 -9.22 6.03
C ASP A 163 5.04 -8.87 4.59
N LEU A 164 5.11 -9.88 3.72
CA LEU A 164 4.85 -9.72 2.29
C LEU A 164 3.34 -9.86 1.98
N PRO A 165 2.87 -9.28 0.86
CA PRO A 165 1.48 -9.41 0.43
C PRO A 165 1.03 -10.86 0.32
N ALA A 166 -0.27 -11.09 0.50
CA ALA A 166 -0.79 -12.44 0.59
C ALA A 166 -0.53 -13.22 -0.71
N THR A 167 0.12 -14.38 -0.58
CA THR A 167 0.34 -15.29 -1.71
C THR A 167 -0.94 -16.04 -2.09
N LYS A 168 -0.95 -16.68 -3.27
CA LYS A 168 -2.04 -17.57 -3.66
C LYS A 168 -2.39 -18.67 -2.66
N LYS A 169 -1.37 -19.19 -1.98
CA LYS A 169 -1.57 -20.20 -0.94
C LYS A 169 -2.19 -19.59 0.33
N ARG A 170 -1.76 -18.39 0.73
CA ARG A 170 -2.30 -17.67 1.90
C ARG A 170 -3.75 -17.26 1.66
N MET A 171 -4.05 -16.68 0.50
CA MET A 171 -5.41 -16.29 0.13
C MET A 171 -6.36 -17.48 0.13
N LYS A 172 -5.98 -18.63 -0.45
CA LYS A 172 -6.82 -19.85 -0.37
C LYS A 172 -7.20 -20.23 1.06
N ARG A 173 -6.29 -20.07 2.03
CA ARG A 173 -6.55 -20.37 3.44
C ARG A 173 -7.49 -19.34 4.07
N ILE A 174 -7.29 -18.06 3.76
CA ILE A 174 -8.16 -16.96 4.20
C ILE A 174 -9.58 -17.21 3.71
N TRP A 175 -9.75 -17.43 2.40
CA TRP A 175 -11.02 -17.77 1.78
C TRP A 175 -11.68 -19.00 2.41
N SER A 176 -10.92 -20.08 2.61
CA SER A 176 -11.47 -21.30 3.21
C SER A 176 -11.99 -21.06 4.64
N ARG A 177 -11.34 -20.19 5.40
CA ARG A 177 -11.80 -19.81 6.75
C ARG A 177 -13.07 -18.99 6.71
N TYR A 178 -13.15 -18.01 5.82
CA TYR A 178 -14.35 -17.19 5.64
C TYR A 178 -15.55 -18.04 5.23
N ILE A 179 -15.39 -18.93 4.25
CA ILE A 179 -16.45 -19.86 3.83
C ILE A 179 -16.92 -20.71 5.02
N LYS A 180 -15.99 -21.20 5.85
CA LYS A 180 -16.35 -22.01 7.03
C LYS A 180 -17.12 -21.22 8.09
N GLN A 181 -16.78 -19.95 8.29
CA GLN A 181 -17.36 -19.12 9.35
C GLN A 181 -18.70 -18.50 8.95
N LEU A 182 -18.82 -18.10 7.68
CA LEU A 182 -19.91 -17.27 7.19
C LEU A 182 -20.81 -18.01 6.19
N GLY A 183 -20.47 -19.26 5.84
CA GLY A 183 -21.19 -20.08 4.86
C GLY A 183 -20.67 -19.91 3.43
N PRO A 184 -21.22 -20.67 2.46
CA PRO A 184 -20.80 -20.60 1.05
C PRO A 184 -21.23 -19.30 0.35
N ASP A 185 -22.22 -18.58 0.88
CA ASP A 185 -22.79 -17.36 0.28
C ASP A 185 -22.07 -16.07 0.71
N ILE A 186 -20.74 -16.13 0.81
CA ILE A 186 -19.87 -15.00 1.21
C ILE A 186 -19.67 -13.94 0.12
N ALA A 187 -20.72 -13.63 -0.65
CA ALA A 187 -20.69 -12.62 -1.72
C ALA A 187 -20.18 -11.23 -1.27
N TRP A 188 -20.09 -11.00 0.04
CA TRP A 188 -19.79 -9.73 0.70
C TRP A 188 -18.40 -9.64 1.34
N VAL A 189 -17.63 -10.73 1.38
CA VAL A 189 -16.27 -10.71 1.96
C VAL A 189 -15.29 -10.29 0.88
N HIS A 190 -15.21 -8.99 0.64
CA HIS A 190 -14.18 -8.38 -0.19
C HIS A 190 -12.82 -8.67 0.47
N PRO A 191 -11.81 -9.23 -0.24
CA PRO A 191 -10.43 -9.11 0.22
C PRO A 191 -10.17 -7.61 0.28
N ASP A 192 -10.09 -7.05 1.48
CA ASP A 192 -9.86 -5.62 1.59
C ASP A 192 -8.46 -5.30 1.03
N ASP A 193 -8.20 -4.03 0.76
CA ASP A 193 -6.95 -3.59 0.14
C ASP A 193 -5.72 -4.01 0.99
N SER A 194 -5.94 -4.39 2.26
CA SER A 194 -4.90 -4.93 3.14
C SER A 194 -4.36 -6.28 2.67
N ASP A 195 -5.16 -7.09 1.96
CA ASP A 195 -4.72 -8.39 1.42
C ASP A 195 -3.76 -8.23 0.22
N ASP A 196 -3.86 -7.12 -0.54
CA ASP A 196 -2.91 -6.70 -1.58
C ASP A 196 -1.94 -5.60 -1.08
N GLY A 197 -1.63 -5.65 0.21
CA GLY A 197 -0.70 -4.74 0.88
C GLY A 197 0.51 -5.44 1.48
N TYR A 198 1.57 -4.68 1.74
CA TYR A 198 2.65 -5.13 2.61
C TYR A 198 2.26 -4.88 4.07
N THR A 199 2.76 -5.67 5.01
CA THR A 199 2.79 -5.24 6.41
C THR A 199 4.10 -4.50 6.66
N VAL A 200 4.00 -3.20 6.94
CA VAL A 200 5.17 -2.32 7.08
C VAL A 200 5.21 -1.73 8.49
N VAL A 201 6.37 -1.83 9.12
CA VAL A 201 6.64 -1.25 10.44
C VAL A 201 7.23 0.13 10.29
N GLY A 202 6.66 1.09 11.00
CA GLY A 202 7.15 2.46 11.11
C GLY A 202 7.36 2.85 12.57
N TYR A 203 7.96 4.00 12.78
CA TYR A 203 8.05 4.61 14.11
C TYR A 203 7.73 6.10 14.03
N SER A 204 7.19 6.63 15.12
CA SER A 204 6.99 8.06 15.31
C SER A 204 7.88 8.56 16.45
N LEU A 205 8.44 9.75 16.28
CA LEU A 205 9.08 10.50 17.35
C LEU A 205 8.03 11.39 18.00
N GLY A 206 7.83 11.28 19.30
CA GLY A 206 6.96 12.16 20.09
C GLY A 206 7.66 13.46 20.51
N LYS A 207 6.87 14.46 20.92
CA LYS A 207 7.39 15.76 21.41
C LYS A 207 8.37 15.64 22.58
N ASP A 208 8.18 14.62 23.42
CA ASP A 208 9.04 14.31 24.56
C ASP A 208 10.30 13.52 24.17
N GLY A 209 10.54 13.35 22.86
CA GLY A 209 11.64 12.55 22.32
C GLY A 209 11.42 11.04 22.42
N LYS A 210 10.29 10.57 22.97
CA LYS A 210 10.01 9.14 23.03
C LYS A 210 9.66 8.61 21.65
N ILE A 211 10.04 7.36 21.41
CA ILE A 211 9.77 6.68 20.15
C ILE A 211 8.60 5.74 20.34
N GLY A 212 7.50 6.01 19.64
CA GLY A 212 6.41 5.06 19.42
C GLY A 212 6.66 4.25 18.16
N PHE A 213 6.16 3.02 18.08
CA PHE A 213 6.20 2.23 16.85
C PHE A 213 4.87 1.55 16.59
N GLY A 214 4.62 1.24 15.33
CA GLY A 214 3.41 0.57 14.89
C GLY A 214 3.64 -0.11 13.55
N HIS A 215 2.60 -0.76 13.06
CA HIS A 215 2.57 -1.29 11.71
C HIS A 215 1.39 -0.70 10.94
N SER A 216 1.49 -0.75 9.62
CA SER A 216 0.43 -0.38 8.69
C SER A 216 0.39 -1.39 7.55
N HIS A 217 -0.69 -1.36 6.78
CA HIS A 217 -0.90 -2.25 5.64
C HIS A 217 -1.02 -1.43 4.34
N PRO A 218 0.03 -0.69 3.91
CA PRO A 218 -0.03 0.07 2.68
C PRO A 218 -0.23 -0.86 1.48
N ALA A 219 -1.06 -0.43 0.53
CA ALA A 219 -1.20 -1.11 -0.75
C ALA A 219 0.17 -1.21 -1.43
N VAL A 220 0.39 -2.29 -2.15
CA VAL A 220 1.66 -2.52 -2.86
C VAL A 220 2.14 -1.37 -3.73
N VAL A 221 1.23 -0.66 -4.40
CA VAL A 221 1.54 0.46 -5.28
C VAL A 221 2.05 1.68 -4.52
N ASP A 222 1.81 1.75 -3.21
CA ASP A 222 2.25 2.83 -2.34
C ASP A 222 3.59 2.54 -1.65
N VAL A 223 4.13 1.33 -1.84
CA VAL A 223 5.43 0.95 -1.28
C VAL A 223 6.50 1.04 -2.36
N LEU A 224 7.41 2.00 -2.21
CA LEU A 224 8.47 2.33 -3.17
C LEU A 224 9.87 2.05 -2.58
N PRO A 225 10.88 1.83 -3.43
CA PRO A 225 12.26 1.76 -2.96
C PRO A 225 12.72 3.15 -2.49
N PRO A 226 13.65 3.24 -1.53
CA PRO A 226 14.25 4.51 -1.13
C PRO A 226 14.78 5.31 -2.33
N SER A 227 14.18 6.48 -2.55
CA SER A 227 14.55 7.43 -3.59
C SER A 227 15.83 8.21 -3.25
N LEU A 228 16.18 8.25 -1.96
CA LEU A 228 17.37 8.92 -1.41
C LEU A 228 18.16 7.97 -0.50
N PRO A 229 19.44 8.28 -0.18
CA PRO A 229 20.18 7.54 0.82
C PRO A 229 19.54 7.64 2.21
N VAL A 230 19.13 6.51 2.78
CA VAL A 230 18.50 6.46 4.11
C VAL A 230 19.53 6.72 5.22
N PRO A 231 19.35 7.75 6.08
CA PRO A 231 20.24 8.00 7.20
C PRO A 231 20.36 6.80 8.13
N LYS A 232 21.59 6.49 8.56
CA LYS A 232 21.90 5.36 9.45
C LYS A 232 21.04 5.35 10.71
N LYS A 233 20.77 6.53 11.29
CA LYS A 233 19.90 6.68 12.48
C LYS A 233 18.49 6.12 12.26
N PHE A 234 17.88 6.44 11.12
CA PHE A 234 16.52 6.00 10.78
C PHE A 234 16.50 4.50 10.49
N ALA A 235 17.47 4.03 9.72
CA ALA A 235 17.61 2.60 9.42
C ALA A 235 17.82 1.75 10.68
N GLN A 236 18.64 2.21 11.62
CA GLN A 236 18.86 1.51 12.90
C GLN A 236 17.60 1.46 13.76
N GLN A 237 16.86 2.56 13.83
CA GLN A 237 15.63 2.63 14.61
C GLN A 237 14.53 1.73 14.02
N LEU A 238 14.30 1.76 12.70
CA LEU A 238 13.36 0.87 12.02
C LEU A 238 13.68 -0.61 12.29
N ARG A 239 14.95 -0.99 12.15
CA ARG A 239 15.39 -2.37 12.46
C ARG A 239 15.21 -2.73 13.93
N LYS A 240 15.35 -1.78 14.85
CA LYS A 240 15.06 -1.98 16.28
C LYS A 240 13.57 -2.25 16.49
N CYS A 241 12.70 -1.44 15.90
CA CYS A 241 11.24 -1.61 15.97
C CYS A 241 10.80 -2.98 15.41
N LEU A 242 11.31 -3.38 14.24
CA LEU A 242 11.00 -4.68 13.65
C LEU A 242 11.43 -5.83 14.57
N ARG A 243 12.64 -5.76 15.15
CA ARG A 243 13.11 -6.78 16.12
C ARG A 243 12.24 -6.85 17.37
N THR A 244 11.76 -5.71 17.88
CA THR A 244 10.87 -5.68 19.05
C THR A 244 9.54 -6.35 18.72
N LEU A 245 8.88 -5.96 17.62
CA LEU A 245 7.61 -6.56 17.20
C LEU A 245 7.72 -8.08 16.99
N LYS A 246 8.80 -8.55 16.37
CA LYS A 246 9.03 -9.98 16.20
C LYS A 246 9.17 -10.74 17.51
N LYS A 247 9.78 -10.13 18.53
CA LYS A 247 9.88 -10.74 19.86
C LYS A 247 8.50 -10.82 20.52
N GLU A 248 7.71 -9.74 20.43
CA GLU A 248 6.35 -9.69 20.97
C GLU A 248 5.44 -10.72 20.29
N GLU A 249 5.50 -10.84 18.96
CA GLU A 249 4.77 -11.85 18.19
C GLU A 249 5.17 -13.28 18.60
N ALA A 250 6.46 -13.55 18.76
CA ALA A 250 6.94 -14.86 19.18
C ALA A 250 6.42 -15.25 20.58
N VAL A 251 6.41 -14.30 21.53
CA VAL A 251 5.84 -14.52 22.87
C VAL A 251 4.34 -14.82 22.78
N TYR A 252 3.60 -14.01 22.02
CA TYR A 252 2.16 -14.21 21.82
C TYR A 252 1.82 -15.58 21.22
N ILE A 253 2.58 -16.03 20.20
CA ILE A 253 2.39 -17.34 19.58
C ILE A 253 2.60 -18.46 20.61
N LEU A 254 3.68 -18.38 21.42
CA LEU A 254 3.97 -19.37 22.46
C LEU A 254 2.87 -19.44 23.51
N GLU A 255 2.32 -18.30 23.93
CA GLU A 255 1.19 -18.23 24.86
C GLU A 255 -0.06 -18.89 24.28
N LYS A 256 -0.40 -18.58 23.02
CA LYS A 256 -1.54 -19.21 22.32
C LYS A 256 -1.38 -20.72 22.15
N GLU A 257 -0.16 -21.20 21.95
CA GLU A 257 0.12 -22.63 21.88
C GLU A 257 -0.05 -23.32 23.25
N ARG A 258 0.37 -22.67 24.34
CA ARG A 258 0.17 -23.16 25.71
C ARG A 258 -1.32 -23.24 26.07
N GLU A 259 -2.09 -22.20 25.76
CA GLU A 259 -3.54 -22.18 25.96
C GLU A 259 -4.23 -23.35 25.24
N LYS A 260 -3.87 -23.60 23.97
CA LYS A 260 -4.43 -24.72 23.18
C LYS A 260 -4.07 -26.09 23.74
N LYS A 261 -2.86 -26.27 24.29
CA LYS A 261 -2.46 -27.53 24.94
C LYS A 261 -3.27 -27.76 26.22
N ASN A 262 -3.38 -26.74 27.07
CA ASN A 262 -4.16 -26.83 28.31
C ASN A 262 -5.65 -27.13 28.05
N ALA A 263 -6.25 -26.49 27.04
CA ALA A 263 -7.64 -26.74 26.66
C ALA A 263 -7.90 -28.16 26.10
N LYS A 264 -6.86 -28.84 25.58
CA LYS A 264 -6.95 -30.23 25.14
C LYS A 264 -6.77 -31.21 26.30
N SER A 265 -5.95 -30.89 27.29
CA SER A 265 -5.73 -31.72 28.48
C SER A 265 -6.91 -31.70 29.47
N ALA A 266 -7.79 -30.70 29.36
CA ALA A 266 -9.00 -30.57 30.19
C ALA A 266 -10.26 -31.22 29.59
N LYS A 267 -10.15 -31.89 28.43
CA LYS A 267 -11.22 -32.64 27.77
C LYS A 267 -10.89 -34.12 27.78
#